data_AF-A0A537S555-F1
#
_entry.id   AF-A0A537S555-F1
#
_cell.length_a   1.000
_cell.length_b   1.000
_cell.length_c   1.000
_cell.angle_alpha   90.00
_cell.angle_beta   90.00
_cell.angle_gamma   90.00
#
_symmetry.space_group_name_H-M   'P 1'
#
loop_
_entity.id
_entity.type
_entity.pdbx_description
1 polymer ?
#
loop_
_entity_poly.entity_id
_entity_poly.type
_entity_poly.pdbx_seq_one_letter_code
_entity_poly.pdbx_strand_id
1 'polypeptide(L)'
;MPFDGVGLGLDERVGKIDKVIDLLATPDKWCKGTLKTHDGRRCIRGAIMAVDGVGTLQPVVLRAINEVTGRHYRRIESFNDHPDTDHVQVVEVLARARDDLVAGRLMALRSQPAASQAGLGARLAGWLKRFYG
;
A
#
# COMPACT_ATOMS: atom_id res chain seq x y z
N MET A 1 9.49 22.06 -11.99
CA MET A 1 9.39 21.34 -10.70
C MET A 1 9.65 19.86 -10.96
N PRO A 2 10.49 19.13 -10.19
CA PRO A 2 10.82 17.74 -10.49
C PRO A 2 9.84 16.76 -9.83
N PHE A 3 9.56 15.66 -10.52
CA PHE A 3 8.68 14.56 -10.09
C PHE A 3 9.52 13.43 -9.47
N ASP A 4 10.05 13.63 -8.26
CA ASP A 4 10.94 12.64 -7.62
C ASP A 4 10.20 11.72 -6.60
N GLY A 5 8.89 11.89 -6.43
CA GLY A 5 8.15 11.27 -5.32
C GLY A 5 7.39 9.97 -5.61
N VAL A 6 7.20 9.59 -6.88
CA VAL A 6 6.24 8.52 -7.24
C VAL A 6 6.78 7.12 -6.90
N GLY A 7 8.09 6.91 -6.94
CA GLY A 7 8.72 5.63 -6.62
C GLY A 7 8.84 5.36 -5.12
N LEU A 8 9.26 6.36 -4.34
CA LEU A 8 9.50 6.21 -2.90
C LEU A 8 8.21 5.90 -2.12
N GLY A 9 7.09 6.54 -2.49
CA GLY A 9 5.81 6.35 -1.82
C GLY A 9 5.16 4.98 -2.07
N LEU A 10 5.45 4.32 -3.19
CA LEU A 10 4.93 2.97 -3.49
C LEU A 10 5.69 1.90 -2.70
N ASP A 11 7.01 2.04 -2.61
CA ASP A 11 7.87 1.13 -1.84
C ASP A 11 7.53 1.20 -0.34
N GLU A 12 7.26 2.39 0.16
CA GLU A 12 6.80 2.60 1.53
C GLU A 12 5.45 1.91 1.81
N ARG A 13 4.49 1.99 0.86
CA ARG A 13 3.17 1.37 1.02
C ARG A 13 3.24 -0.16 1.05
N VAL A 14 4.10 -0.76 0.24
CA VAL A 14 4.35 -2.22 0.28
C VAL A 14 4.93 -2.62 1.63
N GLY A 15 5.96 -1.91 2.11
CA GLY A 15 6.53 -2.19 3.43
C GLY A 15 5.54 -1.99 4.58
N LYS A 16 4.60 -1.03 4.46
CA LYS A 16 3.54 -0.84 5.47
C LYS A 16 2.51 -1.98 5.47
N ILE A 17 2.06 -2.46 4.30
CA ILE A 17 1.10 -3.57 4.26
C ILE A 17 1.73 -4.88 4.76
N ASP A 18 3.01 -5.13 4.48
CA ASP A 18 3.73 -6.30 5.03
C ASP A 18 3.72 -6.28 6.57
N LYS A 19 3.98 -5.11 7.19
CA LYS A 19 3.89 -4.95 8.65
C LYS A 19 2.47 -5.16 9.19
N VAL A 20 1.43 -4.75 8.44
CA VAL A 20 0.03 -5.01 8.83
C VAL A 20 -0.25 -6.51 8.82
N ILE A 21 0.23 -7.23 7.80
CA ILE A 21 0.13 -8.68 7.71
C ILE A 21 0.82 -9.33 8.93
N ASP A 22 2.04 -8.91 9.28
CA ASP A 22 2.77 -9.44 10.43
C ASP A 22 2.06 -9.20 11.77
N LEU A 23 1.45 -8.02 11.92
CA LEU A 23 0.66 -7.65 13.11
C LEU A 23 -0.61 -8.50 13.24
N LEU A 24 -1.10 -9.08 12.15
CA LEU A 24 -2.32 -9.87 12.09
C LEU A 24 -2.06 -11.32 11.65
N ALA A 25 -0.81 -11.79 11.70
CA ALA A 25 -0.39 -13.05 11.06
C ALA A 25 -1.08 -14.30 11.63
N THR A 26 -1.54 -14.25 12.87
CA THR A 26 -2.16 -15.38 13.56
C THR A 26 -3.52 -15.00 14.16
N PRO A 27 -4.47 -15.95 14.32
CA PRO A 27 -5.81 -15.66 14.81
C PRO A 27 -5.83 -14.97 16.18
N ASP A 28 -4.88 -15.31 17.05
CA ASP A 28 -4.71 -14.75 18.39
C ASP A 28 -4.16 -13.32 18.39
N LYS A 29 -3.75 -12.76 17.25
CA LYS A 29 -3.34 -11.34 17.12
C LYS A 29 -4.45 -10.43 16.60
N TRP A 30 -5.52 -11.02 16.08
CA TRP A 30 -6.65 -10.30 15.51
C TRP A 30 -7.80 -10.14 16.51
N CYS A 31 -8.55 -9.03 16.41
CA CYS A 31 -9.76 -8.83 17.19
C CYS A 31 -10.85 -8.09 16.42
N LYS A 32 -12.10 -8.29 16.86
CA LYS A 32 -13.29 -7.53 16.45
C LYS A 32 -13.66 -6.47 17.48
N GLY A 33 -14.38 -5.44 17.05
CA GLY A 33 -15.04 -4.44 17.87
C GLY A 33 -14.14 -3.39 18.53
N THR A 34 -12.82 -3.54 18.47
CA THR A 34 -11.86 -2.57 19.02
C THR A 34 -10.63 -2.43 18.13
N LEU A 35 -10.04 -1.23 18.13
CA LEU A 35 -8.80 -0.96 17.40
C LEU A 35 -7.62 -1.75 17.96
N LYS A 36 -7.53 -1.83 19.29
CA LYS A 36 -6.50 -2.56 20.01
C LYS A 36 -7.07 -3.04 21.34
N THR A 37 -6.85 -4.29 21.68
CA THR A 37 -7.20 -4.83 23.00
C THR A 37 -6.07 -4.56 24.01
N HIS A 38 -6.36 -4.74 25.31
CA HIS A 38 -5.34 -4.58 26.37
C HIS A 38 -4.15 -5.54 26.19
N ASP A 39 -4.43 -6.78 25.77
CA ASP A 39 -3.43 -7.82 25.45
C ASP A 39 -2.71 -7.60 24.10
N GLY A 40 -3.04 -6.54 23.36
CA GLY A 40 -2.27 -6.10 22.19
C GLY A 40 -2.74 -6.63 20.83
N ARG A 41 -3.85 -7.38 20.79
CA ARG A 41 -4.53 -7.76 19.54
C ARG A 41 -5.09 -6.53 18.84
N ARG A 42 -5.22 -6.60 17.52
CA ARG A 42 -5.67 -5.46 16.69
C ARG A 42 -6.72 -5.88 15.68
N CYS A 43 -7.65 -4.98 15.37
CA CYS A 43 -8.44 -5.09 14.16
C CYS A 43 -7.63 -4.60 12.95
N ILE A 44 -8.14 -4.78 11.73
CA ILE A 44 -7.47 -4.31 10.50
C ILE A 44 -7.16 -2.81 10.59
N ARG A 45 -8.13 -1.97 10.99
CA ARG A 45 -7.92 -0.53 11.10
C ARG A 45 -6.86 -0.18 12.16
N GLY A 46 -6.87 -0.86 13.30
CA GLY A 46 -5.87 -0.67 14.36
C GLY A 46 -4.46 -1.07 13.93
N ALA A 47 -4.33 -2.14 13.14
CA ALA A 47 -3.05 -2.54 12.54
C ALA A 47 -2.56 -1.50 11.51
N ILE A 48 -3.44 -0.99 10.65
CA ILE A 48 -3.12 0.10 9.70
C ILE A 48 -2.65 1.36 10.44
N MET A 49 -3.32 1.72 11.54
CA MET A 49 -2.91 2.87 12.38
C MET A 49 -1.53 2.66 13.01
N ALA A 50 -1.22 1.43 13.44
CA ALA A 50 0.06 1.12 14.07
C ALA A 50 1.28 1.23 13.13
N VAL A 51 1.06 1.32 11.81
CA VAL A 51 2.12 1.46 10.80
C VAL A 51 2.06 2.81 10.06
N ASP A 52 1.32 3.79 10.59
CA ASP A 52 1.07 5.08 9.95
C ASP A 52 0.54 4.94 8.50
N GLY A 53 -0.33 3.94 8.30
CA GLY A 53 -0.92 3.58 7.01
C GLY A 53 -2.28 4.23 6.73
N VAL A 54 -2.78 5.09 7.63
CA VAL A 54 -4.05 5.80 7.44
C VAL A 54 -3.96 6.69 6.20
N GLY A 55 -5.04 6.75 5.40
CA GLY A 55 -5.07 7.46 4.12
C GLY A 55 -4.32 6.78 2.97
N THR A 56 -3.28 5.98 3.23
CA THR A 56 -2.47 5.32 2.19
C THR A 56 -2.86 3.86 1.95
N LEU A 57 -3.10 3.09 3.01
CA LEU A 57 -3.50 1.68 2.93
C LEU A 57 -5.02 1.50 2.93
N GLN A 58 -5.77 2.38 3.61
CA GLN A 58 -7.22 2.23 3.72
C GLN A 58 -7.95 2.07 2.38
N PRO A 59 -7.66 2.87 1.32
CA PRO A 59 -8.38 2.73 0.05
C PRO A 59 -8.12 1.39 -0.64
N VAL A 60 -6.88 0.89 -0.60
CA VAL A 60 -6.53 -0.38 -1.25
C VAL A 60 -7.07 -1.58 -0.46
N VAL A 61 -7.02 -1.53 0.87
CA VAL A 61 -7.62 -2.57 1.71
C VAL A 61 -9.13 -2.61 1.53
N LEU A 62 -9.81 -1.46 1.47
CA LEU A 62 -11.26 -1.43 1.24
C LEU A 62 -11.66 -1.99 -0.13
N ARG A 63 -10.88 -1.71 -1.18
CA ARG A 63 -11.07 -2.34 -2.48
C ARG A 63 -10.87 -3.85 -2.41
N ALA A 64 -9.78 -4.32 -1.80
CA ALA A 64 -9.51 -5.74 -1.65
C ALA A 64 -10.61 -6.48 -0.88
N ILE A 65 -11.18 -5.86 0.16
CA ILE A 65 -12.36 -6.38 0.87
C ILE A 65 -13.51 -6.65 -0.12
N ASN A 66 -13.82 -5.67 -0.97
CA ASN A 66 -14.93 -5.79 -1.90
C ASN A 66 -14.67 -6.85 -2.98
N GLU A 67 -13.42 -6.98 -3.43
CA GLU A 67 -13.02 -7.98 -4.42
C GLU A 67 -13.06 -9.41 -3.86
N VAL A 68 -12.51 -9.64 -2.66
CA VAL A 68 -12.47 -10.97 -2.03
C VAL A 68 -13.85 -11.42 -1.61
N THR A 69 -14.65 -10.52 -1.03
CA THR A 69 -15.97 -10.90 -0.48
C THR A 69 -17.09 -10.88 -1.52
N GLY A 70 -16.89 -10.21 -2.66
CA GLY A 70 -17.97 -9.89 -3.62
C GLY A 70 -19.06 -8.99 -3.05
N ARG A 71 -18.86 -8.42 -1.85
CA ARG A 71 -19.83 -7.55 -1.15
C ARG A 71 -19.30 -6.13 -1.11
N HIS A 72 -20.21 -5.16 -1.09
CA HIS A 72 -19.83 -3.75 -1.06
C HIS A 72 -19.76 -3.20 0.37
N TYR A 73 -18.59 -3.31 1.00
CA TYR A 73 -18.30 -2.65 2.26
C TYR A 73 -17.85 -1.20 2.03
N ARG A 74 -18.38 -0.26 2.84
CA ARG A 74 -17.98 1.16 2.81
C ARG A 74 -16.89 1.50 3.84
N ARG A 75 -16.66 0.61 4.81
CA ARG A 75 -15.71 0.80 5.93
C ARG A 75 -15.03 -0.52 6.23
N ILE A 76 -13.75 -0.45 6.61
CA ILE A 76 -12.95 -1.63 6.99
C ILE A 76 -13.53 -2.28 8.24
N GLU A 77 -14.01 -1.48 9.19
CA GLU A 77 -14.61 -1.93 10.45
C GLU A 77 -15.90 -2.70 10.20
N SER A 78 -16.71 -2.29 9.23
CA SER A 78 -17.93 -3.01 8.86
C SER A 78 -17.64 -4.42 8.35
N PHE A 79 -16.51 -4.64 7.67
CA PHE A 79 -16.04 -5.97 7.30
C PHE A 79 -15.44 -6.69 8.51
N ASN A 80 -14.47 -6.08 9.19
CA ASN A 80 -13.77 -6.69 10.32
C ASN A 80 -14.73 -7.22 11.40
N ASP A 81 -15.76 -6.43 11.72
CA ASP A 81 -16.70 -6.71 12.80
C ASP A 81 -17.93 -7.49 12.31
N HIS A 82 -18.01 -7.82 11.02
CA HIS A 82 -19.10 -8.62 10.49
C HIS A 82 -19.12 -10.01 11.15
N PRO A 83 -20.29 -10.56 11.53
CA PRO A 83 -20.37 -11.87 12.20
C PRO A 83 -19.64 -12.97 11.43
N ASP A 84 -19.84 -13.03 10.12
CA ASP A 84 -19.29 -14.06 9.23
C ASP A 84 -17.80 -13.87 8.89
N THR A 85 -17.18 -12.74 9.27
CA THR A 85 -15.76 -12.55 8.97
C THR A 85 -14.90 -13.36 9.92
N ASP A 86 -13.98 -14.15 9.37
CA ASP A 86 -12.99 -14.89 10.14
C ASP A 86 -11.56 -14.40 9.84
N HIS A 87 -10.59 -14.93 10.59
CA HIS A 87 -9.19 -14.53 10.44
C HIS A 87 -8.61 -14.91 9.08
N VAL A 88 -9.06 -16.02 8.48
CA VAL A 88 -8.59 -16.49 7.18
C VAL A 88 -8.96 -15.47 6.09
N GLN A 89 -10.22 -15.00 6.09
CA GLN A 89 -10.67 -13.94 5.19
C GLN A 89 -9.90 -12.63 5.40
N VAL A 90 -9.56 -12.28 6.65
CA VAL A 90 -8.75 -11.10 6.94
C VAL A 90 -7.37 -11.19 6.29
N VAL A 91 -6.70 -12.34 6.43
CA VAL A 91 -5.38 -12.56 5.82
C VAL A 91 -5.47 -12.57 4.29
N GLU A 92 -6.50 -13.20 3.72
CA GLU A 92 -6.75 -13.21 2.28
C GLU A 92 -6.93 -11.78 1.71
N VAL A 93 -7.73 -10.95 2.37
CA VAL A 93 -7.91 -9.54 2.02
C VAL A 93 -6.59 -8.77 2.06
N LEU A 94 -5.76 -8.98 3.07
CA LEU A 94 -4.49 -8.28 3.20
C LEU A 94 -3.47 -8.75 2.15
N ALA A 95 -3.45 -10.05 1.84
CA ALA A 95 -2.65 -10.60 0.75
C ALA A 95 -3.08 -10.01 -0.59
N ARG A 96 -4.40 -9.95 -0.85
CA ARG A 96 -4.94 -9.31 -2.05
C ARG A 96 -4.56 -7.83 -2.14
N ALA A 97 -4.70 -7.08 -1.06
CA ALA A 97 -4.31 -5.67 -1.01
C ALA A 97 -2.82 -5.45 -1.28
N ARG A 98 -1.96 -6.38 -0.82
CA ARG A 98 -0.53 -6.37 -1.09
C ARG A 98 -0.24 -6.62 -2.57
N ASP A 99 -0.88 -7.62 -3.17
CA ASP A 99 -0.72 -7.93 -4.60
C ASP A 99 -1.13 -6.75 -5.49
N ASP A 100 -2.23 -6.06 -5.15
CA ASP A 100 -2.67 -4.83 -5.81
C ASP A 100 -1.60 -3.72 -5.76
N LEU A 101 -0.95 -3.54 -4.60
CA LEU A 101 0.12 -2.54 -4.45
C LEU A 101 1.35 -2.90 -5.29
N VAL A 102 1.74 -4.18 -5.30
CA VAL A 102 2.87 -4.67 -6.10
C VAL A 102 2.58 -4.55 -7.59
N ALA A 103 1.39 -4.95 -8.04
CA ALA A 103 0.97 -4.79 -9.42
C ALA A 103 0.95 -3.31 -9.84
N GLY A 104 0.41 -2.43 -9.00
CA GLY A 104 0.43 -0.98 -9.22
C GLY A 104 1.84 -0.42 -9.33
N ARG A 105 2.78 -0.89 -8.49
CA ARG A 105 4.20 -0.53 -8.55
C ARG A 105 4.84 -0.94 -9.87
N LEU A 106 4.63 -2.17 -10.31
CA LEU A 106 5.17 -2.67 -11.57
C LEU A 106 4.66 -1.87 -12.78
N MET A 107 3.38 -1.48 -12.78
CA MET A 107 2.79 -0.64 -13.84
C MET A 107 3.35 0.79 -13.83
N ALA A 108 3.58 1.36 -12.64
CA ALA A 108 4.19 2.68 -12.50
C ALA A 108 5.63 2.70 -13.04
N LEU A 109 6.44 1.68 -12.73
CA LEU A 109 7.80 1.54 -13.25
C LEU A 109 7.83 1.41 -14.78
N ARG A 110 6.91 0.63 -15.37
CA ARG A 110 6.79 0.48 -16.82
C ARG A 110 6.37 1.76 -17.54
N SER A 111 5.61 2.62 -16.86
CA SER A 111 5.10 3.88 -17.42
C SER A 111 6.10 5.04 -17.33
N GLN A 112 7.30 4.83 -16.76
CA GLN A 112 8.33 5.87 -16.69
C GLN A 112 9.02 6.03 -18.07
N PRO A 113 8.98 7.23 -18.68
CA PRO A 113 9.64 7.46 -19.96
C PRO A 113 11.17 7.39 -19.81
N ALA A 114 11.84 6.78 -20.80
CA ALA A 114 13.29 6.58 -20.86
C ALA A 114 14.13 7.88 -20.74
N ALA A 115 13.51 9.05 -20.89
CA ALA A 115 14.18 10.35 -20.84
C ALA A 115 14.73 10.74 -19.45
N SER A 116 14.29 10.10 -18.36
CA SER A 116 14.75 10.45 -17.01
C SER A 116 16.15 9.91 -16.66
N GLN A 117 16.75 9.07 -17.50
CA GLN A 117 18.16 8.62 -17.32
C GLN A 117 19.18 9.40 -18.18
N ALA A 118 18.73 10.22 -19.14
CA ALA A 118 19.60 10.90 -20.10
C ALA A 118 19.84 12.40 -19.82
N GLY A 119 19.43 12.91 -18.65
CA GLY A 119 19.43 14.34 -18.34
C GLY A 119 20.81 14.99 -18.12
N LEU A 120 21.86 14.21 -17.89
CA LEU A 120 23.22 14.72 -17.64
C LEU A 120 24.09 14.80 -18.90
N GLY A 121 23.85 13.95 -19.91
CA GLY A 121 24.64 13.95 -21.15
C GLY A 121 24.26 15.05 -22.15
N ALA A 122 22.95 15.31 -22.31
CA ALA A 122 22.45 16.25 -23.32
C ALA A 122 22.71 17.73 -22.96
N ARG A 123 22.82 18.05 -21.67
CA ARG A 123 23.03 19.44 -21.20
C ARG A 123 24.48 19.92 -21.35
N LEU A 124 25.45 19.02 -21.34
CA LEU A 124 26.87 19.33 -21.57
C LEU A 124 27.18 19.56 -23.06
N ALA A 125 26.55 18.81 -23.97
CA ALA A 125 26.75 18.97 -25.40
C ALA A 125 26.24 20.33 -25.95
N GLY A 126 25.14 20.85 -25.39
CA GLY A 126 24.60 22.16 -25.76
C GLY A 126 25.46 23.34 -25.28
N TRP A 127 26.18 23.18 -24.15
CA TRP A 127 27.01 24.25 -23.57
C TRP A 127 28.32 24.42 -24.33
N LEU A 128 28.96 23.33 -24.77
CA LEU A 128 30.23 23.37 -25.51
C LEU A 128 30.09 23.99 -26.92
N LYS A 129 28.94 23.82 -27.58
CA LYS A 129 28.68 24.38 -28.91
C LYS A 129 28.44 25.91 -28.91
N ARG A 130 28.19 26.49 -27.73
CA ARG A 130 27.91 27.94 -27.55
C ARG A 130 29.18 28.75 -27.30
N PHE A 131 30.28 28.11 -26.88
CA PHE A 131 31.53 28.79 -26.51
C PHE A 131 32.70 28.54 -27.49
N TYR A 132 32.61 27.53 -28.35
CA TYR A 132 33.66 27.16 -29.31
C TYR A 132 33.17 27.01 -30.76
N GLY A 133 32.04 27.64 -31.11
CA GLY A 133 31.46 27.64 -32.46
C GLY A 133 31.45 29.03 -33.07
#